data_AF-A0A3G1J119-F1
#
_entry.id   AF-A0A3G1J119-F1
#
_cell.length_a   1.000
_cell.length_b   1.000
_cell.length_c   1.000
_cell.angle_alpha   90.00
_cell.angle_beta   90.00
_cell.angle_gamma   90.00
#
_symmetry.space_group_name_H-M   'P 1'
#
loop_
_entity.id
_entity.type
_entity.pdbx_description
1 polymer ?
#
loop_
_entity_poly.entity_id
_entity_poly.type
_entity_poly.pdbx_seq_one_letter_code
_entity_poly.pdbx_strand_id
1 'polypeptide(L)'
;MAESLAERGVAALDGVGRGVVRPLALSALVALSMWALFSAEDAFTAVTGLPVLDTQNDLTAASAAEQIARYDDAARGAYALFAAIDYVFPAVASLLLAVIAHRLIAVGPRRASGAPLVPPAAALLGLVPAVADYAENVALTGAVLTGGAPGWIAAGLAAKAAKLASLTGAQAALGLLTLLAVVGAAARLRRRSAPVRG
;
A
#
# COMPACT_ATOMS: atom_id res chain seq x y z
N MET A 1 35.64 -32.84 8.81
CA MET A 1 34.80 -31.78 9.42
C MET A 1 35.15 -30.39 8.85
N ALA A 2 35.36 -30.31 7.53
CA ALA A 2 35.69 -29.09 6.80
C ALA A 2 34.56 -28.82 5.81
N GLU A 3 33.38 -28.50 6.34
CA GLU A 3 32.33 -27.89 5.53
C GLU A 3 32.88 -26.52 5.09
N SER A 4 33.23 -26.45 3.81
CA SER A 4 34.13 -25.47 3.22
C SER A 4 33.64 -24.05 3.51
N LEU A 5 34.54 -23.17 3.95
CA LEU A 5 34.24 -21.74 4.12
C LEU A 5 33.66 -21.12 2.82
N ALA A 6 33.92 -21.73 1.65
CA ALA A 6 33.32 -21.35 0.38
C ALA A 6 31.80 -21.64 0.31
N GLU A 7 31.32 -22.79 0.82
CA GLU A 7 29.89 -23.12 0.83
C GLU A 7 29.11 -22.20 1.76
N ARG A 8 29.71 -21.80 2.89
CA ARG A 8 29.12 -20.80 3.79
C ARG A 8 29.10 -19.40 3.18
N GLY A 9 30.12 -19.04 2.39
CA GLY A 9 30.19 -17.78 1.67
C GLY A 9 29.12 -17.65 0.59
N VAL A 10 28.92 -18.70 -0.22
CA VAL A 10 27.91 -18.72 -1.29
C VAL A 10 26.49 -18.68 -0.70
N ALA A 11 26.21 -19.47 0.35
CA ALA A 11 24.89 -19.45 1.01
C ALA A 11 24.57 -18.08 1.66
N ALA A 12 25.58 -17.40 2.21
CA ALA A 12 25.41 -16.06 2.78
C ALA A 12 25.09 -15.00 1.70
N LEU A 13 25.77 -15.06 0.54
CA LEU A 13 25.51 -14.15 -0.58
C LEU A 13 24.12 -14.38 -1.19
N ASP A 14 23.70 -15.64 -1.29
CA ASP A 14 22.36 -16.02 -1.77
C ASP A 14 21.23 -15.53 -0.84
N GLY A 15 21.48 -15.48 0.47
CA GLY A 15 20.56 -14.94 1.47
C GLY A 15 20.45 -13.41 1.42
N VAL A 16 21.57 -12.72 1.20
CA VAL A 16 21.62 -11.24 1.11
C VAL A 16 20.95 -10.75 -0.17
N GLY A 17 21.22 -11.39 -1.32
CA GLY A 17 20.60 -11.04 -2.60
C GLY A 17 19.08 -11.15 -2.53
N ARG A 18 18.53 -12.25 -2.02
CA ARG A 18 17.08 -12.44 -1.88
C ARG A 18 16.44 -11.51 -0.84
N GLY A 19 17.21 -11.10 0.17
CA GLY A 19 16.77 -10.23 1.26
C GLY A 19 16.51 -8.78 0.83
N VAL A 20 17.34 -8.27 -0.09
CA VAL A 20 17.35 -6.85 -0.50
C VAL A 20 16.72 -6.63 -1.88
N VAL A 21 16.92 -7.55 -2.83
CA VAL A 21 16.42 -7.39 -4.21
C VAL A 21 14.90 -7.37 -4.26
N ARG A 22 14.22 -8.18 -3.43
CA ARG A 22 12.74 -8.27 -3.44
C ARG A 22 12.07 -6.96 -2.98
N PRO A 23 12.43 -6.35 -1.83
CA PRO A 23 11.91 -5.04 -1.46
C PRO A 23 12.19 -3.97 -2.50
N LEU A 24 13.40 -3.92 -3.07
CA LEU A 24 13.76 -2.93 -4.08
C LEU A 24 12.92 -3.07 -5.35
N ALA A 25 12.72 -4.29 -5.84
CA ALA A 25 11.87 -4.56 -6.99
C ALA A 25 10.41 -4.14 -6.73
N LEU A 26 9.87 -4.44 -5.54
CA LEU A 26 8.53 -4.00 -5.15
C LEU A 26 8.43 -2.48 -5.02
N SER A 27 9.42 -1.82 -4.43
CA SER A 27 9.48 -0.37 -4.35
C SER A 27 9.55 0.28 -5.73
N ALA A 28 10.34 -0.29 -6.66
CA ALA A 28 10.38 0.17 -8.04
C ALA A 28 9.03 -0.03 -8.75
N LEU A 29 8.35 -1.14 -8.51
CA LEU A 29 7.02 -1.41 -9.07
C LEU A 29 5.96 -0.43 -8.51
N VAL A 30 6.02 -0.11 -7.21
CA VAL A 30 5.15 0.93 -6.61
C VAL A 30 5.46 2.30 -7.21
N ALA A 31 6.73 2.66 -7.37
CA ALA A 31 7.11 3.94 -7.96
C ALA A 31 6.63 4.05 -9.42
N LEU A 32 6.76 2.97 -10.19
CA LEU A 32 6.28 2.90 -11.57
C LEU A 32 4.75 3.00 -11.65
N SER A 33 4.01 2.31 -10.77
CA SER A 33 2.55 2.39 -10.76
C SER A 33 2.06 3.77 -10.30
N MET A 34 2.70 4.41 -9.32
CA MET A 34 2.41 5.81 -8.95
C MET A 34 2.68 6.76 -10.11
N TRP A 35 3.81 6.61 -10.80
CA TRP A 35 4.13 7.44 -11.96
C TRP A 35 3.07 7.28 -13.06
N ALA A 36 2.65 6.05 -13.35
CA ALA A 36 1.60 5.78 -14.33
C ALA A 36 0.25 6.39 -13.90
N LEU A 37 -0.10 6.31 -12.62
CA LEU A 37 -1.33 6.87 -12.06
C LEU A 37 -1.37 8.39 -12.24
N PHE A 38 -0.31 9.10 -11.82
CA PHE A 38 -0.23 10.56 -11.97
C PHE A 38 -0.18 10.98 -13.45
N SER A 39 0.50 10.22 -14.29
CA SER A 39 0.52 10.50 -15.73
C SER A 39 -0.88 10.37 -16.35
N ALA A 40 -1.69 9.42 -15.88
CA ALA A 40 -3.07 9.26 -16.33
C ALA A 40 -4.00 10.34 -15.77
N GLU A 41 -3.79 10.78 -14.53
CA GLU A 41 -4.48 11.93 -13.93
C GLU A 41 -4.19 13.22 -14.72
N ASP A 42 -2.92 13.50 -15.01
CA ASP A 42 -2.51 14.66 -15.82
C ASP A 42 -3.17 14.65 -17.20
N ALA A 43 -3.21 13.49 -17.86
CA ALA A 43 -3.89 13.32 -19.14
C ALA A 43 -5.40 13.57 -19.03
N PHE A 44 -6.04 13.08 -17.97
CA PHE A 44 -7.46 13.32 -17.70
C PHE A 44 -7.75 14.81 -17.46
N THR A 45 -6.94 15.48 -16.64
CA THR A 45 -7.07 16.91 -16.35
C THR A 45 -6.79 17.76 -17.59
N ALA A 46 -5.87 17.35 -18.47
CA ALA A 46 -5.64 18.05 -19.73
C ALA A 46 -6.87 18.03 -20.66
N VAL A 47 -7.69 16.97 -20.60
CA VAL A 47 -8.93 16.86 -21.40
C VAL A 47 -10.09 17.63 -20.76
N THR A 48 -10.23 17.57 -19.44
CA THR A 48 -11.44 18.05 -18.75
C THR A 48 -11.28 19.40 -18.06
N GLY A 49 -10.05 19.82 -17.78
CA GLY A 49 -9.74 20.93 -16.87
C GLY A 49 -10.09 20.66 -15.40
N LEU A 50 -10.44 19.41 -15.04
CA LEU A 50 -10.86 19.01 -13.71
C LEU A 50 -9.98 17.86 -13.18
N PRO A 51 -9.76 17.76 -11.85
CA PRO A 51 -9.07 16.62 -11.24
C PRO A 51 -9.93 15.36 -11.33
N VAL A 52 -9.33 14.17 -11.25
CA VAL A 52 -10.09 12.91 -11.21
C VAL A 52 -10.92 12.85 -9.92
N LEU A 53 -12.08 12.18 -9.94
CA LEU A 53 -12.96 12.08 -8.76
C LEU A 53 -12.23 11.44 -7.55
N ASP A 54 -11.49 10.39 -7.83
CA ASP A 54 -10.84 9.50 -6.87
C ASP A 54 -9.72 10.21 -6.10
N THR A 55 -9.14 11.29 -6.65
CA THR A 55 -8.07 12.08 -6.01
C THR A 55 -8.58 13.26 -5.15
N GLN A 56 -9.88 13.56 -5.20
CA GLN A 56 -10.48 14.67 -4.45
C GLN A 56 -10.99 14.23 -3.06
N ASN A 57 -10.27 14.57 -1.98
CA ASN A 57 -10.63 14.14 -0.62
C ASN A 57 -11.89 14.82 -0.05
N ASP A 58 -12.26 15.98 -0.59
CA ASP A 58 -13.44 16.77 -0.23
C ASP A 58 -14.61 16.58 -1.21
N LEU A 59 -14.55 15.55 -2.06
CA LEU A 59 -15.58 15.26 -3.04
C LEU A 59 -16.95 15.04 -2.37
N THR A 60 -17.95 15.82 -2.80
CA THR A 60 -19.34 15.68 -2.37
C THR A 60 -20.17 15.00 -3.45
N ALA A 61 -21.35 14.48 -3.09
CA ALA A 61 -22.24 13.87 -4.08
C ALA A 61 -22.70 14.88 -5.15
N ALA A 62 -22.94 16.13 -4.75
CA ALA A 62 -23.35 17.19 -5.66
C ALA A 62 -22.22 17.57 -6.63
N SER A 63 -21.00 17.79 -6.12
CA SER A 63 -19.85 18.12 -6.95
C SER A 63 -19.46 16.96 -7.88
N ALA A 64 -19.55 15.72 -7.42
CA ALA A 64 -19.33 14.54 -8.26
C ALA A 64 -20.35 14.46 -9.41
N ALA A 65 -21.64 14.65 -9.11
CA ALA A 65 -22.69 14.64 -10.13
C ALA A 65 -22.51 15.78 -11.14
N GLU A 66 -22.20 16.98 -10.69
CA GLU A 66 -21.93 18.13 -11.55
C GLU A 66 -20.72 17.89 -12.46
N GLN A 67 -19.64 17.33 -11.92
CA GLN A 67 -18.45 17.01 -12.66
C GLN A 67 -18.71 15.92 -13.72
N ILE A 68 -19.39 14.83 -13.35
CA ILE A 68 -19.73 13.74 -14.28
C ILE A 68 -20.64 14.23 -15.41
N ALA A 69 -21.56 15.16 -15.13
CA ALA A 69 -22.44 15.74 -16.14
C ALA A 69 -21.67 16.51 -17.24
N ARG A 70 -20.43 16.93 -16.96
CA ARG A 70 -19.54 17.61 -17.91
C ARG A 70 -18.67 16.65 -18.71
N TYR A 71 -18.68 15.35 -18.39
CA TYR A 71 -17.83 14.36 -19.07
C TYR A 71 -18.43 13.95 -20.41
N ASP A 72 -17.77 14.37 -21.48
CA ASP A 72 -17.96 13.84 -22.83
C ASP A 72 -17.28 12.46 -23.00
N ASP A 73 -17.33 11.91 -24.22
CA ASP A 73 -16.77 10.59 -24.50
C ASP A 73 -15.25 10.54 -24.33
N ALA A 74 -14.54 11.64 -24.61
CA ALA A 74 -13.09 11.72 -24.44
C ALA A 74 -12.72 11.71 -22.95
N ALA A 75 -13.44 12.47 -22.13
CA ALA A 75 -13.30 12.48 -20.67
C ALA A 75 -13.57 11.09 -20.08
N ARG A 76 -14.64 10.42 -20.51
CA ARG A 76 -14.96 9.06 -20.06
C ARG A 76 -13.89 8.04 -20.44
N GLY A 77 -13.34 8.14 -21.65
CA GLY A 77 -12.23 7.31 -22.10
C GLY A 77 -10.96 7.53 -21.27
N ALA A 78 -10.60 8.79 -21.01
CA ALA A 78 -9.46 9.13 -20.16
C ALA A 78 -9.66 8.65 -18.72
N TYR A 79 -10.88 8.78 -18.18
CA TYR A 79 -11.22 8.28 -16.85
C TYR A 79 -11.12 6.76 -16.77
N ALA A 80 -11.58 6.03 -17.79
CA ALA A 80 -11.47 4.56 -17.83
C ALA A 80 -10.01 4.10 -17.85
N LEU A 81 -9.13 4.81 -18.55
CA LEU A 81 -7.68 4.55 -18.53
C LEU A 81 -7.08 4.79 -17.14
N PHE A 82 -7.43 5.92 -16.50
CA PHE A 82 -7.02 6.21 -15.13
C PHE A 82 -7.47 5.08 -14.19
N ALA A 83 -8.75 4.71 -14.20
CA ALA A 83 -9.31 3.68 -13.33
C ALA A 83 -8.63 2.31 -13.55
N ALA A 84 -8.30 1.96 -14.80
CA ALA A 84 -7.58 0.72 -15.11
C ALA A 84 -6.19 0.66 -14.44
N ILE A 85 -5.47 1.79 -14.40
CA ILE A 85 -4.17 1.90 -13.72
C ILE A 85 -4.36 1.90 -12.21
N ASP A 86 -5.37 2.61 -11.72
CA ASP A 86 -5.68 2.71 -10.30
C ASP A 86 -6.10 1.36 -9.70
N TYR A 87 -6.61 0.42 -10.49
CA TYR A 87 -6.81 -0.97 -10.04
C TYR A 87 -5.53 -1.75 -9.76
N VAL A 88 -4.38 -1.35 -10.32
CA VAL A 88 -3.11 -2.09 -10.13
C VAL A 88 -2.35 -1.58 -8.91
N PHE A 89 -2.39 -0.27 -8.69
CA PHE A 89 -1.61 0.40 -7.64
C PHE A 89 -1.85 -0.17 -6.22
N PRO A 90 -3.10 -0.34 -5.73
CA PRO A 90 -3.39 -0.82 -4.39
C PRO A 90 -2.89 -2.24 -4.13
N ALA A 91 -2.95 -3.12 -5.14
CA ALA A 91 -2.42 -4.48 -5.01
C ALA A 91 -0.91 -4.46 -4.79
N VAL A 92 -0.17 -3.71 -5.63
CA VAL A 92 1.29 -3.60 -5.50
C VAL A 92 1.68 -2.94 -4.18
N ALA A 93 1.02 -1.84 -3.81
CA ALA A 93 1.26 -1.14 -2.55
C ALA A 93 1.02 -2.06 -1.34
N SER A 94 -0.07 -2.85 -1.37
CA SER A 94 -0.40 -3.81 -0.31
C SER A 94 0.65 -4.91 -0.17
N LEU A 95 1.17 -5.43 -1.28
CA LEU A 95 2.24 -6.43 -1.25
C LEU A 95 3.51 -5.86 -0.64
N LEU A 96 3.89 -4.63 -1.01
CA LEU A 96 5.04 -3.96 -0.41
C LEU A 96 4.84 -3.76 1.11
N LEU A 97 3.67 -3.26 1.53
CA LEU A 97 3.34 -3.09 2.94
C LEU A 97 3.38 -4.41 3.71
N ALA A 98 2.90 -5.50 3.11
CA ALA A 98 2.95 -6.82 3.72
C ALA A 98 4.39 -7.30 3.93
N VAL A 99 5.27 -7.08 2.96
CA VAL A 99 6.70 -7.39 3.08
C VAL A 99 7.35 -6.55 4.18
N ILE A 100 7.07 -5.24 4.23
CA ILE A 100 7.59 -4.35 5.26
C ILE A 100 7.11 -4.79 6.65
N ALA A 101 5.81 -4.99 6.83
CA ALA A 101 5.22 -5.44 8.09
C ALA A 101 5.81 -6.77 8.54
N HIS A 102 5.94 -7.75 7.64
CA HIS A 102 6.55 -9.03 7.95
C HIS A 102 8.00 -8.88 8.45
N ARG A 103 8.80 -8.04 7.79
CA ARG A 103 10.19 -7.75 8.21
C ARG A 103 10.23 -7.09 9.58
N LEU A 104 9.37 -6.10 9.84
CA LEU A 104 9.26 -5.43 11.13
C LEU A 104 8.90 -6.41 12.25
N ILE A 105 7.94 -7.31 12.01
CA ILE A 105 7.56 -8.36 12.97
C ILE A 105 8.74 -9.32 13.24
N ALA A 106 9.48 -9.72 12.20
CA ALA A 106 10.60 -10.64 12.33
C ALA A 106 11.74 -10.07 13.18
N VAL A 107 12.00 -8.77 13.05
CA VAL A 107 12.99 -8.03 13.85
C VAL A 107 12.38 -7.40 15.10
N GLY A 108 11.10 -7.63 15.38
CA GLY A 108 10.39 -7.08 16.53
C GLY A 108 10.86 -7.63 17.89
N PRO A 109 10.30 -7.08 18.99
CA PRO A 109 10.47 -7.65 20.30
C PRO A 109 9.72 -8.99 20.38
N ARG A 110 10.31 -9.94 21.12
CA ARG A 110 9.82 -11.32 21.24
C ARG A 110 9.39 -11.60 22.67
N ARG A 111 8.39 -12.46 22.83
CA ARG A 111 7.99 -13.04 24.12
C ARG A 111 9.14 -13.86 24.69
N ALA A 112 9.08 -14.17 25.99
CA ALA A 112 10.06 -15.05 26.64
C ALA A 112 10.18 -16.41 25.95
N SER A 113 9.08 -16.91 25.37
CA SER A 113 9.04 -18.14 24.55
C SER A 113 9.72 -18.02 23.17
N GLY A 114 10.27 -16.84 22.81
CA GLY A 114 10.84 -16.58 21.49
C GLY A 114 9.81 -16.28 20.39
N ALA A 115 8.51 -16.38 20.68
CA ALA A 115 7.45 -16.03 19.74
C ALA A 115 7.37 -14.50 19.51
N PRO A 116 6.99 -14.05 18.29
CA PRO A 116 6.72 -12.63 18.05
C PRO A 116 5.62 -12.10 18.97
N LEU A 117 5.72 -10.83 19.38
CA LEU A 117 4.65 -10.18 20.15
C LEU A 117 3.40 -9.92 19.29
N VAL A 118 3.60 -9.65 18.00
CA VAL A 118 2.54 -9.38 17.02
C VAL A 118 2.35 -10.60 16.11
N PRO A 119 1.09 -11.01 15.82
CA PRO A 119 0.83 -12.17 14.96
C PRO A 119 1.26 -11.94 13.50
N PRO A 120 1.66 -13.00 12.77
CA PRO A 120 2.00 -12.91 11.34
C PRO A 120 0.87 -12.37 10.45
N ALA A 121 -0.38 -12.56 10.84
CA ALA A 121 -1.55 -12.02 10.14
C ALA A 121 -1.52 -10.48 10.05
N ALA A 122 -0.78 -9.78 10.91
CA ALA A 122 -0.56 -8.34 10.78
C ALA A 122 0.22 -7.96 9.51
N ALA A 123 0.86 -8.91 8.83
CA ALA A 123 1.39 -8.66 7.48
C ALA A 123 0.27 -8.40 6.45
N LEU A 124 -0.98 -8.77 6.74
CA LEU A 124 -2.12 -8.52 5.86
C LEU A 124 -2.75 -7.14 6.05
N LEU A 125 -2.17 -6.27 6.89
CA LEU A 125 -2.69 -4.92 7.17
C LEU A 125 -2.89 -4.06 5.91
N GLY A 126 -2.09 -4.29 4.87
CA GLY A 126 -2.23 -3.59 3.58
C GLY A 126 -3.46 -4.00 2.77
N LEU A 127 -4.02 -5.21 2.98
CA LEU A 127 -5.11 -5.71 2.14
C LEU A 127 -6.44 -4.98 2.36
N VAL A 128 -6.72 -4.56 3.59
CA VAL A 128 -7.97 -3.86 3.92
C VAL A 128 -8.12 -2.54 3.16
N PRO A 129 -7.13 -1.62 3.17
CA PRO A 129 -7.24 -0.40 2.36
C PRO A 129 -7.29 -0.68 0.86
N ALA A 130 -6.62 -1.71 0.35
CA ALA A 130 -6.74 -2.07 -1.06
C ALA A 130 -8.13 -2.56 -1.44
N VAL A 131 -8.79 -3.37 -0.61
CA VAL A 131 -10.19 -3.79 -0.87
C VAL A 131 -11.13 -2.59 -0.89
N ALA A 132 -10.95 -1.64 0.04
CA ALA A 132 -11.75 -0.41 0.05
C ALA A 132 -11.49 0.46 -1.19
N ASP A 133 -10.24 0.55 -1.64
CA ASP A 133 -9.86 1.24 -2.88
C ASP A 133 -10.47 0.57 -4.12
N TYR A 134 -10.41 -0.76 -4.22
CA TYR A 134 -11.10 -1.50 -5.29
C TYR A 134 -12.61 -1.19 -5.33
N ALA A 135 -13.26 -1.15 -4.16
CA ALA A 135 -14.68 -0.85 -4.06
C ALA A 135 -14.98 0.60 -4.50
N GLU A 136 -14.12 1.56 -4.16
CA GLU A 136 -14.21 2.95 -4.61
C GLU A 136 -14.11 3.04 -6.12
N ASN A 137 -13.06 2.45 -6.71
CA ASN A 137 -12.80 2.55 -8.15
C ASN A 137 -13.94 1.89 -8.96
N VAL A 138 -14.47 0.75 -8.48
CA VAL A 138 -15.67 0.11 -9.08
C VAL A 138 -16.86 1.06 -9.03
N ALA A 139 -17.12 1.67 -7.89
CA ALA A 139 -18.30 2.50 -7.71
C ALA A 139 -18.21 3.83 -8.48
N LEU A 140 -17.06 4.50 -8.47
CA LEU A 140 -16.86 5.76 -9.20
C LEU A 140 -16.78 5.54 -10.71
N THR A 141 -16.16 4.45 -11.17
CA THR A 141 -16.27 4.02 -12.58
C THR A 141 -17.71 3.74 -12.96
N GLY A 142 -18.47 3.03 -12.12
CA GLY A 142 -19.91 2.83 -12.32
C GLY A 142 -20.68 4.15 -12.41
N ALA A 143 -20.35 5.13 -11.58
CA ALA A 143 -20.97 6.46 -11.63
C ALA A 143 -20.68 7.17 -12.96
N VAL A 144 -19.43 7.15 -13.42
CA VAL A 144 -19.03 7.75 -14.70
C VAL A 144 -19.73 7.08 -15.89
N LEU A 145 -19.73 5.75 -15.92
CA LEU A 145 -20.33 4.97 -17.02
C LEU A 145 -21.86 5.10 -17.09
N THR A 146 -22.51 5.38 -15.96
CA THR A 146 -23.97 5.56 -15.87
C THR A 146 -24.40 7.03 -15.96
N GLY A 147 -23.47 7.95 -16.23
CA GLY A 147 -23.78 9.38 -16.33
C GLY A 147 -24.18 10.03 -15.00
N GLY A 148 -23.64 9.51 -13.88
CA GLY A 148 -23.80 10.12 -12.56
C GLY A 148 -24.97 9.56 -11.76
N ALA A 149 -25.30 8.28 -11.89
CA ALA A 149 -26.38 7.68 -11.12
C ALA A 149 -26.12 7.83 -9.60
N PRO A 150 -27.08 8.37 -8.82
CA PRO A 150 -26.84 8.73 -7.41
C PRO A 150 -26.39 7.57 -6.52
N GLY A 151 -26.88 6.34 -6.77
CA GLY A 151 -26.49 5.16 -6.01
C GLY A 151 -25.01 4.80 -6.15
N TRP A 152 -24.45 4.94 -7.36
CA TRP A 152 -23.03 4.70 -7.62
C TRP A 152 -22.15 5.76 -6.97
N ILE A 153 -22.55 7.04 -7.05
CA ILE A 153 -21.84 8.15 -6.39
C ILE A 153 -21.83 7.93 -4.86
N ALA A 154 -22.98 7.62 -4.26
CA ALA A 154 -23.07 7.37 -2.83
C ALA A 154 -22.19 6.18 -2.40
N ALA A 155 -22.19 5.09 -3.18
CA ALA A 155 -21.33 3.94 -2.93
C ALA A 155 -19.83 4.31 -3.03
N GLY A 156 -19.44 5.09 -4.03
CA GLY A 156 -18.06 5.55 -4.22
C GLY A 156 -17.58 6.42 -3.06
N LEU A 157 -18.39 7.37 -2.60
CA LEU A 157 -18.07 8.21 -1.44
C LEU A 157 -17.96 7.40 -0.14
N ALA A 158 -18.85 6.42 0.06
CA ALA A 158 -18.78 5.52 1.21
C ALA A 158 -17.51 4.66 1.18
N ALA A 159 -17.17 4.11 0.02
CA ALA A 159 -15.95 3.32 -0.18
C ALA A 159 -14.69 4.18 0.03
N LYS A 160 -14.68 5.43 -0.47
CA LYS A 160 -13.61 6.40 -0.22
C LYS A 160 -13.39 6.68 1.27
N ALA A 161 -14.47 6.91 2.00
CA ALA A 161 -14.39 7.09 3.45
C ALA A 161 -13.80 5.85 4.16
N ALA A 162 -14.24 4.66 3.75
CA ALA A 162 -13.68 3.40 4.26
C ALA A 162 -12.20 3.22 3.88
N LYS A 163 -11.80 3.61 2.67
CA LYS A 163 -10.41 3.62 2.20
C LYS A 163 -9.55 4.51 3.09
N LEU A 164 -9.94 5.77 3.28
CA LEU A 164 -9.16 6.71 4.08
C LEU A 164 -9.05 6.26 5.54
N ALA A 165 -10.15 5.77 6.13
CA ALA A 165 -10.15 5.25 7.49
C ALA A 165 -9.23 4.02 7.65
N SER A 166 -9.33 3.05 6.74
CA SER A 166 -8.51 1.83 6.76
C SER A 166 -7.04 2.11 6.45
N LEU A 167 -6.74 3.04 5.54
CA LEU A 167 -5.37 3.49 5.25
C LEU A 167 -4.74 4.14 6.47
N THR A 168 -5.46 5.06 7.14
CA THR A 168 -5.01 5.69 8.38
C THR A 168 -4.73 4.65 9.46
N GLY A 169 -5.64 3.67 9.63
CA GLY A 169 -5.44 2.55 10.56
C GLY A 169 -4.22 1.70 10.22
N ALA A 170 -4.03 1.35 8.95
CA ALA A 170 -2.86 0.58 8.49
C ALA A 170 -1.54 1.33 8.72
N GLN A 171 -1.52 2.65 8.46
CA GLN A 171 -0.36 3.50 8.73
C GLN A 171 -0.03 3.59 10.22
N ALA A 172 -1.04 3.78 11.08
CA ALA A 172 -0.86 3.79 12.53
C ALA A 172 -0.30 2.45 13.03
N ALA A 173 -0.84 1.33 12.53
CA ALA A 173 -0.36 0.00 12.86
C ALA A 173 1.09 -0.23 12.41
N LEU A 174 1.45 0.17 11.19
CA LEU A 174 2.83 0.10 10.69
C LEU A 174 3.79 1.00 11.50
N GLY A 175 3.35 2.18 11.91
CA GLY A 175 4.10 3.06 12.81
C GLY A 175 4.40 2.38 14.13
N LEU A 176 3.39 1.74 14.74
CA LEU A 176 3.57 0.96 15.96
C LEU A 176 4.53 -0.23 15.77
N LEU A 177 4.38 -0.98 14.67
CA LEU A 177 5.31 -2.08 14.34
C LEU A 177 6.75 -1.59 14.20
N THR A 178 6.93 -0.44 13.58
CA THR A 178 8.24 0.18 13.41
C THR A 178 8.85 0.55 14.76
N LEU A 179 8.07 1.18 15.64
CA LEU A 179 8.52 1.52 16.99
C LEU A 179 8.92 0.27 17.78
N LEU A 180 8.08 -0.78 17.75
CA LEU A 180 8.37 -2.05 18.41
C LEU A 180 9.65 -2.68 17.85
N ALA A 181 9.83 -2.69 16.53
CA ALA A 181 11.04 -3.17 15.88
C ALA A 181 12.31 -2.44 16.34
N VAL A 182 12.26 -1.11 16.43
CA VAL A 182 13.37 -0.27 16.92
C VAL A 182 13.70 -0.61 18.38
N VAL A 183 12.69 -0.68 19.25
CA VAL A 183 12.87 -1.04 20.67
C VAL A 183 13.45 -2.44 20.81
N GLY A 184 12.93 -3.41 20.05
CA GLY A 184 13.42 -4.79 20.04
C GLY A 184 14.87 -4.90 19.55
N ALA A 185 15.23 -4.15 18.51
CA ALA A 185 16.61 -4.05 18.03
C ALA A 185 17.55 -3.44 19.09
N ALA A 186 17.16 -2.32 19.69
CA ALA A 186 17.95 -1.64 20.72
C ALA A 186 18.17 -2.53 21.96
N ALA A 187 17.13 -3.25 22.41
CA ALA A 187 17.24 -4.18 23.53
C ALA A 187 18.21 -5.34 23.25
N ARG A 188 18.22 -5.87 22.02
CA ARG A 188 19.17 -6.92 21.62
C ARG A 188 20.61 -6.43 21.57
N LEU A 189 20.84 -5.21 21.08
CA LEU A 189 22.17 -4.60 21.08
C LEU A 189 22.68 -4.43 22.52
N ARG A 190 21.85 -3.88 23.43
CA ARG A 190 22.22 -3.73 24.85
C ARG A 190 22.58 -5.06 25.52
N ARG A 191 21.84 -6.13 25.24
CA ARG A 191 22.14 -7.47 25.79
C ARG A 191 23.46 -8.04 25.27
N ARG A 192 23.82 -7.77 24.00
CA ARG A 192 25.10 -8.20 23.42
C ARG A 192 26.29 -7.43 23.98
N SER A 193 26.09 -6.17 24.36
CA SER A 193 27.13 -5.32 24.96
C SER A 193 27.32 -5.53 26.47
N ALA A 194 26.49 -6.35 27.12
CA ALA A 194 26.63 -6.62 28.55
C ALA A 194 27.89 -7.46 28.79
N PRO A 195 28.85 -7.02 29.62
CA PRO A 195 30.06 -7.78 29.91
C PRO A 195 29.69 -9.13 30.52
N VAL A 196 30.33 -10.20 30.04
CA VAL A 196 30.21 -11.53 30.63
C VAL A 196 30.75 -11.42 32.06
N ARG A 197 29.85 -11.42 33.04
CA ARG A 197 30.24 -11.49 34.45
C ARG A 197 30.78 -12.91 34.68
N GLY A 198 32.10 -13.01 34.76
CA GLY A 198 32.81 -14.22 35.17
C GLY A 198 32.61 -14.50 36.66
#